data_AF-A0A8H7KIP8-F1
#
_entry.id   AF-A0A8H7KIP8-F1
#
_cell.length_a   1.000
_cell.length_b   1.000
_cell.length_c   1.000
_cell.angle_alpha   90.00
_cell.angle_beta   90.00
_cell.angle_gamma   90.00
#
_symmetry.space_group_name_H-M   'P 1'
#
loop_
_entity.id
_entity.type
_entity.pdbx_description
1 polymer ?
#
loop_
_entity_poly.entity_id
_entity_poly.type
_entity_poly.pdbx_seq_one_letter_code
_entity_poly.pdbx_strand_id
1 'polypeptide(L)'
;MAAQKEATRRLEEYIEKIHYSDRYSDDHYEYRHVILPKQLLKMIPKQYFSPDDTGTLRLLEEHEWRGIGITQSLGWEHYEVHAPEPHVLLFRRPKNYEPPNPVARSKPADAGRRK
;
A
#
# COMPACT_ATOMS: atom_id res chain seq x y z
N MET A 1 7.09 22.93 16.64
CA MET A 1 7.84 23.01 15.37
C MET A 1 9.08 22.09 15.36
N ALA A 2 10.00 22.16 16.34
CA ALA A 2 11.19 21.29 16.38
C ALA A 2 10.86 19.79 16.60
N ALA A 3 9.98 19.46 17.56
CA ALA A 3 9.57 18.08 17.84
C ALA A 3 8.87 17.39 16.66
N GLN A 4 8.14 18.17 15.85
CA GLN A 4 7.41 17.68 14.69
C GLN A 4 8.37 17.35 13.54
N LYS A 5 9.40 18.20 13.33
CA LYS A 5 10.49 17.90 12.40
C LYS A 5 11.28 16.66 12.79
N GLU A 6 11.54 16.46 14.09
CA GLU A 6 12.25 15.27 14.56
C GLU A 6 11.41 13.99 14.37
N ALA A 7 10.09 14.06 14.63
CA ALA A 7 9.18 12.95 14.39
C ALA A 7 9.10 12.56 12.91
N THR A 8 9.00 13.55 12.01
CA THR A 8 9.04 13.32 10.56
C THR A 8 10.37 12.68 10.13
N ARG A 9 11.51 13.17 10.63
CA ARG A 9 12.83 12.61 10.29
C ARG A 9 12.98 11.15 10.73
N ARG A 10 12.45 10.79 11.91
CA ARG A 10 12.43 9.40 12.39
C ARG A 10 11.51 8.52 11.54
N LEU A 11 10.36 9.07 11.13
CA LEU A 11 9.42 8.38 10.25
C LEU A 11 10.09 8.05 8.91
N GLU A 12 10.75 9.04 8.28
CA GLU A 12 11.49 8.86 7.03
C GLU A 12 12.56 7.76 7.17
N GLU A 13 13.37 7.81 8.23
CA GLU A 13 14.39 6.78 8.50
C GLU A 13 13.79 5.37 8.63
N TYR A 14 12.59 5.25 9.21
CA TYR A 14 11.90 3.96 9.31
C TYR A 14 11.27 3.54 7.98
N ILE A 15 10.80 4.47 7.16
CA ILE A 15 10.27 4.18 5.82
C ILE A 15 11.39 3.60 4.93
N GLU A 16 12.61 4.14 5.01
CA GLU A 16 13.77 3.61 4.27
C GLU A 16 14.16 2.19 4.69
N LYS A 17 13.78 1.77 5.90
CA LYS A 17 14.05 0.43 6.45
C LYS A 17 12.94 -0.57 6.15
N ILE A 18 11.91 -0.20 5.38
CA ILE A 18 10.87 -1.14 4.93
C ILE A 18 11.51 -2.17 4.00
N HIS A 19 11.31 -3.44 4.32
CA HIS A 19 11.84 -4.55 3.53
C HIS A 19 10.77 -5.11 2.59
N TYR A 20 11.13 -5.33 1.33
CA TYR A 20 10.26 -5.87 0.29
C TYR A 20 10.79 -7.24 -0.11
N SER A 21 9.96 -8.28 -0.03
CA SER A 21 10.37 -9.62 -0.46
C SER A 21 10.52 -9.71 -1.98
N ASP A 22 11.18 -10.78 -2.44
CA ASP A 22 11.05 -11.22 -3.81
C ASP A 22 9.59 -11.52 -4.16
N ARG A 23 9.28 -11.43 -5.46
CA ARG A 23 7.96 -11.75 -6.00
C ARG A 23 7.88 -13.23 -6.30
N TYR A 24 6.78 -13.84 -5.91
CA TYR A 24 6.44 -15.21 -6.26
C TYR A 24 5.05 -15.24 -6.88
N SER A 25 4.70 -16.27 -7.63
CA SER A 25 3.45 -16.26 -8.41
C SER A 25 2.85 -17.64 -8.55
N ASP A 26 1.52 -17.72 -8.59
CA ASP A 26 0.77 -18.90 -9.01
C ASP A 26 0.16 -18.66 -10.40
N ASP A 27 -0.83 -19.45 -10.83
CA ASP A 27 -1.47 -19.31 -12.14
C ASP A 27 -2.24 -17.99 -12.32
N HIS A 28 -2.71 -17.35 -11.24
CA HIS A 28 -3.65 -16.21 -11.30
C HIS A 28 -3.04 -14.91 -10.77
N TYR A 29 -2.17 -14.98 -9.77
CA TYR A 29 -1.67 -13.85 -9.00
C TYR A 29 -0.14 -13.85 -8.87
N GLU A 30 0.40 -12.65 -8.72
CA GLU A 30 1.73 -12.37 -8.23
C GLU A 30 1.63 -11.91 -6.78
N TYR A 31 2.54 -12.36 -5.93
CA TYR A 31 2.54 -12.16 -4.49
C TYR A 31 3.88 -11.58 -4.03
N ARG A 32 3.82 -10.84 -2.93
CA ARG A 32 4.96 -10.31 -2.21
C ARG A 32 4.55 -10.02 -0.77
N HIS A 33 5.48 -10.13 0.16
CA HIS A 33 5.27 -9.60 1.50
C HIS A 33 6.16 -8.38 1.75
N VAL A 34 5.63 -7.44 2.54
CA VAL A 34 6.35 -6.25 2.99
C VAL A 34 6.50 -6.33 4.49
N ILE A 35 7.72 -6.15 4.97
CA ILE A 35 8.04 -6.20 6.40
C ILE A 35 8.31 -4.78 6.87
N LEU A 36 7.44 -4.29 7.76
CA LEU A 36 7.60 -3.00 8.40
C LEU A 36 8.57 -3.09 9.57
N PRO A 37 9.41 -2.07 9.80
CA PRO A 37 10.13 -1.95 11.05
C PRO A 37 9.15 -1.86 12.22
N LYS A 38 9.41 -2.58 13.32
CA LYS A 38 8.55 -2.59 14.52
C LYS A 38 8.30 -1.19 15.08
N GLN A 39 9.25 -0.27 14.89
CA GLN A 39 9.13 1.12 15.31
C GLN A 39 8.15 1.91 14.43
N LEU A 40 8.14 1.65 13.12
CA LEU A 40 7.15 2.22 12.20
C LEU A 40 5.74 1.74 12.56
N LEU A 41 5.57 0.43 12.80
CA LEU A 41 4.28 -0.16 13.17
C LEU A 41 3.65 0.54 14.39
N LYS A 42 4.45 0.86 15.42
CA LYS A 42 3.98 1.59 16.62
C LYS A 42 3.55 3.03 16.36
N MET A 43 3.99 3.64 15.26
CA MET A 43 3.64 5.00 14.86
C MET A 43 2.38 5.05 13.99
N ILE A 44 1.90 3.90 13.50
CA ILE A 44 0.72 3.82 12.65
C ILE A 44 -0.53 4.19 13.48
N PRO A 45 -1.44 5.02 12.92
CA PRO A 45 -2.71 5.35 13.57
C PRO A 45 -3.51 4.10 13.97
N LYS A 46 -4.09 4.11 15.19
CA LYS A 46 -4.88 2.99 15.73
C LYS A 46 -6.06 2.56 14.84
N GLN A 47 -6.60 3.47 14.02
CA GLN A 47 -7.70 3.20 13.07
C GLN A 47 -7.33 2.21 11.94
N TYR A 48 -6.04 2.00 11.70
CA TYR A 48 -5.53 1.03 10.74
C TYR A 48 -5.29 -0.34 11.37
N PHE A 49 -5.48 -0.47 12.68
CA PHE A 49 -5.45 -1.75 13.38
C PHE A 49 -6.83 -2.39 13.41
N SER A 50 -6.85 -3.72 13.45
CA SER A 50 -8.09 -4.48 13.61
C SER A 50 -8.67 -4.26 15.01
N PRO A 51 -10.01 -4.24 15.17
CA PRO A 51 -10.66 -4.02 16.47
C PRO A 51 -10.50 -5.19 17.44
N ASP A 52 -10.10 -6.37 16.96
CA ASP A 52 -10.08 -7.64 17.70
C ASP A 52 -8.90 -7.79 18.69
N ASP A 53 -8.22 -6.70 19.04
CA ASP A 53 -7.04 -6.63 19.94
C ASP A 53 -5.84 -7.51 19.52
N THR A 54 -5.87 -8.11 18.33
CA THR A 54 -4.81 -8.96 17.76
C THR A 54 -3.50 -8.22 17.54
N GLY A 55 -3.50 -6.89 17.61
CA GLY A 55 -2.33 -6.05 17.30
C GLY A 55 -1.96 -6.04 15.82
N THR A 56 -2.82 -6.58 14.95
CA THR A 56 -2.60 -6.64 13.51
C THR A 56 -3.25 -5.46 12.80
N LEU A 57 -2.68 -5.07 11.66
CA LEU A 57 -3.34 -4.13 10.77
C LEU A 57 -4.60 -4.77 10.19
N ARG A 58 -5.63 -3.96 9.93
CA ARG A 58 -6.76 -4.39 9.10
C ARG A 58 -6.34 -4.44 7.63
N LEU A 59 -7.22 -4.93 6.75
CA LEU A 59 -7.01 -4.77 5.31
C LEU A 59 -6.96 -3.28 4.97
N LEU A 60 -5.94 -2.91 4.21
CA LEU A 60 -5.61 -1.52 3.90
C LEU A 60 -5.82 -1.28 2.41
N GLU A 61 -6.50 -0.19 2.08
CA GLU A 61 -6.65 0.26 0.70
C GLU A 61 -5.34 0.87 0.18
N GLU A 62 -5.23 1.03 -1.15
CA GLU A 62 -4.02 1.54 -1.81
C GLU A 62 -3.52 2.86 -1.23
N HIS A 63 -4.43 3.80 -1.01
CA HIS A 63 -4.07 5.10 -0.45
C HIS A 63 -3.60 5.01 1.02
N GLU A 64 -4.09 4.04 1.78
CA GLU A 64 -3.77 3.88 3.20
C GLU A 64 -2.38 3.30 3.38
N TRP A 65 -2.07 2.20 2.68
CA TRP A 65 -0.74 1.59 2.77
C TRP A 65 0.35 2.45 2.12
N ARG A 66 0.02 3.20 1.05
CA ARG A 66 0.93 4.23 0.52
C ARG A 66 1.18 5.35 1.52
N GLY A 67 0.16 5.74 2.29
CA GLY A 67 0.27 6.74 3.36
C GLY A 67 1.19 6.33 4.51
N ILE A 68 1.39 5.03 4.74
CA ILE A 68 2.36 4.49 5.72
C ILE A 68 3.81 4.62 5.21
N GLY A 69 4.00 4.84 3.90
CA GLY A 69 5.32 4.92 3.25
C GLY A 69 5.70 3.66 2.46
N ILE A 70 4.80 2.68 2.34
CA ILE A 70 5.02 1.52 1.48
C ILE A 70 4.96 1.99 0.02
N THR A 71 6.03 1.73 -0.74
CA THR A 71 6.16 2.12 -2.13
C THR A 71 6.35 0.91 -3.03
N GLN A 72 5.37 0.67 -3.90
CA GLN A 72 5.40 -0.38 -4.91
C GLN A 72 4.64 0.07 -6.16
N SER A 73 4.74 -0.72 -7.24
CA SER A 73 4.04 -0.49 -8.50
C SER A 73 2.51 -0.51 -8.32
N LEU A 74 1.76 -0.19 -9.37
CA LEU A 74 0.30 -0.20 -9.35
C LEU A 74 -0.26 -1.64 -9.35
N GLY A 75 -1.47 -1.80 -8.81
CA GLY A 75 -2.26 -3.04 -8.85
C GLY A 75 -2.03 -4.01 -7.69
N TRP A 76 -1.22 -3.63 -6.69
CA TRP A 76 -1.04 -4.44 -5.49
C TRP A 76 -2.16 -4.21 -4.48
N GLU A 77 -2.72 -5.31 -3.99
CA GLU A 77 -3.80 -5.35 -3.02
C GLU A 77 -3.31 -6.01 -1.73
N HIS A 78 -3.51 -5.36 -0.58
CA HIS A 78 -3.29 -5.97 0.74
C HIS A 78 -4.44 -6.94 0.98
N TYR A 79 -4.19 -8.24 0.85
CA TYR A 79 -5.27 -9.23 0.73
C TYR A 79 -5.50 -10.07 1.98
N GLU A 80 -4.48 -10.20 2.84
CA GLU A 80 -4.57 -11.05 4.02
C GLU A 80 -3.70 -10.51 5.15
N VAL A 81 -4.17 -10.72 6.37
CA VAL A 81 -3.50 -10.31 7.60
C VAL A 81 -2.76 -11.49 8.20
N HIS A 82 -1.47 -11.31 8.49
CA HIS A 82 -0.65 -12.34 9.11
C HIS A 82 -0.58 -12.16 10.63
N ALA A 83 -1.47 -12.85 11.36
CA ALA A 83 -1.58 -12.75 12.82
C ALA A 83 -0.28 -12.99 13.62
N PRO A 84 0.55 -14.01 13.33
CA PRO A 84 1.74 -14.27 14.15
C PRO A 84 2.82 -13.20 13.99
N GLU A 85 2.86 -12.48 12.86
CA GLU A 85 3.81 -11.38 12.64
C GLU A 85 3.07 -10.13 12.12
N PRO A 86 2.53 -9.26 13.00
CA PRO A 86 1.67 -8.12 12.62
C PRO A 86 2.39 -7.03 11.80
N HIS A 87 3.71 -7.13 11.70
CA HIS A 87 4.57 -6.24 10.92
C HIS A 87 4.80 -6.75 9.50
N VAL A 88 4.27 -7.91 9.14
CA VAL A 88 4.32 -8.50 7.80
C VAL A 88 2.98 -8.27 7.12
N LEU A 89 2.99 -7.55 5.99
CA LEU A 89 1.80 -7.31 5.17
C LEU A 89 1.89 -8.14 3.89
N LEU A 90 0.80 -8.82 3.54
CA LEU A 90 0.71 -9.70 2.39
C LEU A 90 0.03 -8.99 1.22
N PHE A 91 0.75 -8.86 0.11
CA PHE A 91 0.23 -8.24 -1.10
C PHE A 91 0.07 -9.26 -2.21
N ARG A 92 -1.00 -9.10 -2.99
CA ARG A 92 -1.20 -9.82 -4.25
C ARG A 92 -1.54 -8.85 -5.37
N ARG A 93 -1.28 -9.24 -6.60
CA ARG A 93 -1.62 -8.50 -7.82
C ARG A 93 -2.02 -9.48 -8.92
N PRO A 94 -3.13 -9.26 -9.65
CA PRO A 94 -3.47 -10.10 -10.80
C PRO A 94 -2.35 -10.09 -11.85
N LYS A 95 -1.98 -11.25 -12.41
CA LYS A 95 -0.94 -11.31 -13.47
C LYS A 95 -1.30 -10.49 -14.70
N ASN A 96 -2.59 -10.45 -15.04
CA ASN A 96 -3.13 -9.71 -16.17
C ASN A 96 -3.50 -8.27 -15.79
N TYR A 97 -2.90 -7.70 -14.74
CA TYR A 97 -3.18 -6.34 -14.33
C TYR A 97 -2.73 -5.34 -15.42
N GLU A 98 -3.71 -4.69 -16.03
CA GLU A 98 -3.50 -3.54 -16.91
C GLU A 98 -3.70 -2.25 -16.11
N PRO A 99 -2.68 -1.39 -16.01
CA PRO A 99 -2.85 -0.11 -15.33
C PRO A 99 -3.92 0.72 -16.06
N PRO A 100 -4.77 1.45 -15.33
CA PRO A 100 -5.80 2.27 -15.95
C PRO A 100 -5.16 3.26 -16.93
N ASN A 101 -5.57 3.17 -18.19
CA ASN A 101 -5.00 3.98 -19.27
C ASN A 101 -5.26 5.47 -19.00
N PRO A 102 -4.23 6.31 -18.82
CA PRO A 102 -4.41 7.71 -18.42
C PRO A 102 -5.13 8.56 -19.48
N VAL A 103 -5.25 8.10 -20.73
CA VAL A 103 -5.90 8.83 -21.83
C VAL A 103 -7.42 8.60 -21.98
N ALA A 104 -8.06 7.81 -21.11
CA ALA A 104 -9.50 7.52 -21.23
C ALA A 104 -10.44 8.59 -20.60
N ARG A 105 -9.90 9.59 -19.88
CA ARG A 105 -10.69 10.75 -19.40
C ARG A 105 -10.36 11.98 -20.25
N SER A 106 -11.20 12.23 -21.25
CA SER A 106 -11.49 13.53 -21.93
C SER A 106 -11.50 13.40 -23.45
N LYS A 107 -12.64 13.02 -24.01
CA LYS A 107 -13.09 13.60 -25.29
C LYS A 107 -14.52 14.09 -25.08
N PRO A 108 -14.77 15.41 -24.92
CA PRO A 108 -16.10 15.92 -25.18
C PRO A 108 -16.44 15.57 -26.64
N ALA A 109 -17.62 14.98 -26.84
CA ALA A 109 -18.14 14.66 -28.16
C ALA A 109 -18.17 15.94 -29.01
N ASP A 110 -17.46 15.91 -30.13
CA ASP A 110 -17.52 16.92 -31.19
C ASP A 110 -18.97 17.03 -31.69
N ALA A 111 -19.70 18.01 -31.17
CA ALA A 111 -21.02 18.36 -31.64
C ALA A 111 -20.89 19.29 -32.85
N GLY A 112 -20.86 18.69 -34.03
CA GLY A 112 -21.67 19.19 -35.15
C GLY A 112 -21.06 20.31 -36.00
N ARG A 113 -20.10 19.94 -36.86
CA ARG A 113 -19.96 20.62 -38.16
C ARG A 113 -20.97 20.04 -39.15
N ARG A 114 -22.13 20.68 -39.34
CA ARG A 114 -22.91 20.57 -40.60
C ARG A 114 -23.59 21.89 -40.94
N LYS A 115 -23.07 22.45 -42.04
CA LYS A 115 -23.61 23.38 -43.06
C LYS A 115 -24.73 24.34 -42.69
#